data_AF-A0A7R9UUM6-F1
#
_entry.id   AF-A0A7R9UUM6-F1
#
_cell.length_a   1.000
_cell.length_b   1.000
_cell.length_c   1.000
_cell.angle_alpha   90.00
_cell.angle_beta   90.00
_cell.angle_gamma   90.00
#
_symmetry.space_group_name_H-M   'P 1'
#
loop_
_entity.id
_entity.type
_entity.pdbx_description
1 polymer ?
#
loop_
_entity_poly.entity_id
_entity_poly.type
_entity_poly.pdbx_seq_one_letter_code
_entity_poly.pdbx_strand_id
1 'polypeptide(L)'
;RGAKDPPPSQRGGIFGWMGGVARGLAANSAYNYTPDDARLFHVTDRTGTLKVEEICNFAQDDLDPEDVSILDAGSVLYVWIGAGASARERAHAPKLADKFVERSAATTGRSAQVPIMQIDAGHEPPHFKALFHGWSDEKTAATYDPYEERLRVASARRAGARARMGDRPTAPTMS
;
A
#
# COMPACT_ATOMS: atom_id res chain seq x y z
N ARG A 1 38.49 30.27 17.94
CA ARG A 1 37.05 30.60 18.01
C ARG A 1 36.43 30.12 16.68
N GLY A 2 36.22 28.83 16.43
CA GLY A 2 35.60 27.78 17.24
C GLY A 2 34.35 27.37 16.46
N ALA A 3 34.54 26.62 15.37
CA ALA A 3 33.46 26.09 14.54
C ALA A 3 32.56 25.20 15.41
N LYS A 4 31.25 25.42 15.38
CA LYS A 4 30.28 24.56 16.06
C LYS A 4 29.89 23.44 15.11
N ASP A 5 30.18 22.21 15.53
CA ASP A 5 29.78 20.98 14.86
C ASP A 5 28.25 20.87 14.73
N PRO A 6 27.72 20.22 13.67
CA PRO A 6 26.29 19.90 13.58
C PRO A 6 25.90 18.81 14.60
N PRO A 7 24.68 18.88 15.18
CA PRO A 7 24.23 17.89 16.16
C PRO A 7 23.95 16.51 15.52
N PRO A 8 24.00 15.43 16.33
CA PRO A 8 24.05 14.06 15.86
C PRO A 8 22.68 13.53 15.40
N SER A 9 22.79 12.55 14.50
CA SER A 9 21.78 11.57 14.11
C SER A 9 20.65 11.34 15.12
N GLN A 10 19.41 11.58 14.69
CA GLN A 10 18.23 10.97 15.32
C GLN A 10 17.67 9.91 14.38
N ARG A 11 17.97 8.66 14.74
CA ARG A 11 17.24 7.46 14.32
C ARG A 11 15.86 7.47 14.97
N GLY A 12 14.84 7.15 14.19
CA GLY A 12 13.56 6.60 14.67
C GLY A 12 12.46 7.61 14.95
N GLY A 13 11.26 7.33 14.40
CA GLY A 13 9.99 7.89 14.88
C GLY A 13 9.19 8.64 13.82
N ILE A 14 8.13 8.00 13.32
CA ILE A 14 7.19 8.51 12.30
C ILE A 14 6.21 9.61 12.79
N PHE A 15 6.49 10.34 13.87
CA PHE A 15 5.60 11.42 14.34
C PHE A 15 6.36 12.60 14.96
N GLY A 16 6.24 13.76 14.33
CA GLY A 16 6.46 15.06 14.98
C GLY A 16 7.16 16.10 14.09
N TRP A 17 6.39 17.02 13.49
CA TRP A 17 6.50 18.48 13.72
C TRP A 17 5.49 19.24 12.83
N MET A 18 4.64 20.06 13.44
CA MET A 18 3.83 21.09 12.78
C MET A 18 4.62 22.41 12.78
N GLY A 19 4.46 23.23 11.74
CA GLY A 19 4.62 24.68 11.88
C GLY A 19 5.20 25.39 10.66
N GLY A 20 4.33 25.85 9.76
CA GLY A 20 4.72 26.75 8.68
C GLY A 20 3.59 27.03 7.70
N VAL A 21 2.56 27.77 8.13
CA VAL A 21 1.55 28.32 7.22
C VAL A 21 2.12 29.53 6.48
N ALA A 22 2.46 29.36 5.21
CA ALA A 22 2.61 30.47 4.27
C ALA A 22 1.39 30.52 3.34
N ARG A 23 0.55 31.54 3.54
CA ARG A 23 -0.51 31.93 2.60
C ARG A 23 0.13 32.57 1.36
N GLY A 24 -0.35 32.23 0.17
CA GLY A 24 -0.27 33.13 -0.98
C GLY A 24 -0.18 32.45 -2.35
N LEU A 25 -1.26 32.63 -3.11
CA LEU A 25 -1.34 32.74 -4.59
C LEU A 25 -1.47 31.46 -5.45
N ALA A 26 -2.40 31.59 -6.40
CA ALA A 26 -2.63 30.84 -7.64
C ALA A 26 -3.37 29.50 -7.57
N ALA A 27 -4.70 29.59 -7.65
CA ALA A 27 -5.48 28.61 -8.40
C ALA A 27 -5.17 28.80 -9.90
N ASN A 28 -4.23 28.02 -10.44
CA ASN A 28 -4.19 27.70 -11.87
C ASN A 28 -3.26 26.50 -12.11
N SER A 29 -3.84 25.40 -12.62
CA SER A 29 -3.19 24.23 -13.23
C SER A 29 -2.10 23.51 -12.41
N ALA A 30 -2.42 22.27 -12.03
CA ALA A 30 -1.50 21.14 -11.86
C ALA A 30 0.00 21.49 -11.89
N TYR A 31 0.69 21.33 -10.75
CA TYR A 31 2.07 20.88 -10.81
C TYR A 31 2.15 19.78 -11.87
N ASN A 32 3.04 19.91 -12.86
CA ASN A 32 3.28 18.87 -13.88
C ASN A 32 3.79 17.62 -13.14
N TYR A 33 2.86 16.82 -12.61
CA TYR A 33 3.16 15.57 -11.95
C TYR A 33 3.58 14.61 -13.05
N THR A 34 4.88 14.37 -13.12
CA THR A 34 5.45 13.40 -14.03
C THR A 34 5.41 12.02 -13.38
N PRO A 35 5.54 10.93 -14.15
CA PRO A 35 5.77 9.61 -13.57
C PRO A 35 6.92 9.60 -12.56
N ASP A 36 7.93 10.46 -12.74
CA ASP A 36 9.08 10.59 -11.85
C ASP A 36 8.71 11.17 -10.46
N ASP A 37 7.55 11.83 -10.35
CA ASP A 37 7.03 12.31 -9.06
C ASP A 37 6.24 11.24 -8.30
N ALA A 38 6.00 10.08 -8.90
CA ALA A 38 5.24 9.00 -8.28
C ALA A 38 5.96 8.47 -7.04
N ARG A 39 5.17 8.04 -6.04
CA ARG A 39 5.69 7.56 -4.75
C ARG A 39 5.06 6.23 -4.37
N LEU A 40 5.90 5.22 -4.18
CA LEU A 40 5.48 3.88 -3.79
C LEU A 40 5.67 3.68 -2.29
N PHE A 41 4.66 3.08 -1.65
CA PHE A 41 4.69 2.71 -0.24
C PHE A 41 4.33 1.24 -0.07
N HIS A 42 5.17 0.50 0.66
CA HIS A 42 4.91 -0.88 1.07
C HIS A 42 4.07 -0.88 2.34
N VAL A 43 2.99 -1.66 2.36
CA VAL A 43 2.14 -1.89 3.52
C VAL A 43 2.22 -3.37 3.91
N THR A 44 2.82 -3.67 5.07
CA THR A 44 3.02 -5.07 5.53
C THR A 44 2.71 -5.23 7.02
N ASP A 45 2.17 -6.39 7.40
CA ASP A 45 1.90 -6.78 8.79
C ASP A 45 2.82 -7.88 9.32
N ARG A 46 3.86 -8.28 8.56
CA ARG A 46 4.80 -9.38 8.89
C ARG A 46 5.39 -9.33 10.31
N THR A 47 5.49 -8.14 10.91
CA THR A 47 5.99 -7.95 12.28
C THR A 47 4.91 -8.01 13.37
N GLY A 48 3.69 -8.45 13.03
CA GLY A 48 2.50 -8.47 13.88
C GLY A 48 1.76 -7.12 13.97
N THR A 49 2.43 -6.04 13.58
CA THR A 49 1.87 -4.68 13.47
C THR A 49 1.95 -4.21 12.03
N LEU A 50 0.89 -3.55 11.56
CA LEU A 50 0.82 -2.95 10.23
C LEU A 50 1.83 -1.79 10.14
N LYS A 51 2.76 -1.89 9.20
CA LYS A 51 3.80 -0.89 8.91
C LYS A 51 3.63 -0.36 7.51
N VAL A 52 4.07 0.88 7.32
CA VAL A 52 4.07 1.56 6.03
C VAL A 52 5.45 2.15 5.80
N GLU A 53 6.10 1.79 4.70
CA GLU A 53 7.47 2.20 4.37
C GLU A 53 7.51 2.74 2.95
N GLU A 54 8.18 3.88 2.73
CA GLU A 54 8.34 4.47 1.40
C GLU A 54 9.51 3.81 0.67
N ILE A 55 9.29 3.45 -0.60
CA ILE A 55 10.29 2.89 -1.49
C ILE A 55 10.68 3.96 -2.51
N CYS A 56 11.91 4.45 -2.39
CA CYS A 56 12.47 5.45 -3.30
C CYS A 56 13.02 4.79 -4.56
N ASN A 57 12.89 5.44 -5.73
CA ASN A 57 13.36 4.94 -7.03
C ASN A 57 12.83 3.53 -7.34
N PHE A 58 11.54 3.30 -7.07
CA PHE A 58 10.92 2.00 -7.17
C PHE A 58 10.94 1.44 -8.60
N ALA A 59 10.94 0.11 -8.70
CA ALA A 59 10.79 -0.66 -9.92
C ALA A 59 9.67 -1.69 -9.77
N GLN A 60 9.35 -2.39 -10.85
CA GLN A 60 8.34 -3.46 -10.84
C GLN A 60 8.65 -4.53 -9.78
N ASP A 61 9.93 -4.83 -9.54
CA ASP A 61 10.38 -5.87 -8.61
C ASP A 61 10.12 -5.49 -7.13
N ASP A 62 9.78 -4.23 -6.85
CA ASP A 62 9.41 -3.75 -5.51
C ASP A 62 7.93 -3.99 -5.17
N LEU A 63 7.14 -4.50 -6.11
CA LEU A 63 5.76 -4.96 -5.85
C LEU A 63 5.80 -6.36 -5.23
N ASP A 64 5.70 -6.43 -3.90
CA ASP A 64 5.74 -7.69 -3.15
C ASP A 64 4.40 -8.44 -3.25
N PRO A 65 4.33 -9.61 -3.93
CA PRO A 65 3.08 -10.35 -4.11
C PRO A 65 2.46 -10.84 -2.81
N GLU A 66 3.18 -10.84 -1.69
CA GLU A 66 2.68 -11.28 -0.39
C GLU A 66 2.15 -10.13 0.48
N ASP A 67 2.20 -8.87 0.03
CA ASP A 67 1.76 -7.69 0.78
C ASP A 67 0.91 -6.74 -0.10
N VAL A 68 0.57 -5.55 0.43
CA VAL A 68 -0.12 -4.48 -0.30
C VAL A 68 0.84 -3.33 -0.56
N SER A 69 0.71 -2.67 -1.70
CA SER A 69 1.42 -1.43 -2.01
C SER A 69 0.46 -0.27 -2.31
N ILE A 70 0.85 0.94 -1.93
CA ILE A 70 0.14 2.19 -2.28
C ILE A 70 1.04 3.00 -3.20
N LEU A 71 0.52 3.39 -4.37
CA LEU A 71 1.24 4.22 -5.35
C LEU A 71 0.51 5.55 -5.53
N ASP A 72 1.11 6.63 -5.03
CA ASP A 72 0.61 8.00 -5.24
C ASP A 72 1.14 8.54 -6.57
N ALA A 73 0.27 8.64 -7.57
CA ALA A 73 0.56 9.23 -8.88
C ALA A 73 0.07 10.68 -8.99
N GLY A 74 -0.26 11.32 -7.85
CA GLY A 74 -0.70 12.71 -7.75
C GLY A 74 -2.14 12.94 -8.20
N SER A 75 -2.49 12.49 -9.40
CA SER A 75 -3.83 12.58 -10.00
C SER A 75 -4.72 11.38 -9.67
N VAL A 76 -4.13 10.24 -9.34
CA VAL A 76 -4.78 8.99 -8.96
C VAL A 76 -3.91 8.34 -7.87
N LEU A 77 -4.55 7.70 -6.90
CA LEU A 77 -3.86 6.88 -5.92
C LEU A 77 -4.23 5.41 -6.14
N TYR A 78 -3.22 4.57 -6.37
CA TYR A 78 -3.43 3.15 -6.62
C TYR A 78 -3.19 2.36 -5.34
N VAL A 79 -4.03 1.37 -5.11
CA VAL A 79 -3.85 0.35 -4.08
C VAL A 79 -3.63 -0.98 -4.79
N TRP A 80 -2.37 -1.39 -4.87
CA TRP A 80 -1.99 -2.66 -5.51
C TRP A 80 -2.02 -3.78 -4.46
N ILE A 81 -2.79 -4.83 -4.73
CA ILE A 81 -3.04 -5.94 -3.82
C ILE A 81 -2.29 -7.17 -4.31
N GLY A 82 -1.28 -7.59 -3.54
CA GLY A 82 -0.58 -8.84 -3.77
C GLY A 82 -1.50 -10.06 -3.67
N ALA A 83 -1.21 -11.09 -4.46
CA ALA A 83 -1.96 -12.35 -4.46
C ALA A 83 -1.91 -13.06 -3.09
N GLY A 84 -0.78 -12.96 -2.39
CA GLY A 84 -0.56 -13.47 -1.04
C GLY A 84 -0.91 -12.50 0.10
N ALA A 85 -1.29 -11.26 -0.20
CA ALA A 85 -1.59 -10.25 0.81
C ALA A 85 -2.58 -10.76 1.87
N SER A 86 -2.28 -10.45 3.13
CA SER A 86 -3.05 -10.90 4.28
C SER A 86 -4.46 -10.29 4.25
N ALA A 87 -5.44 -10.99 4.83
CA ALA A 87 -6.80 -10.46 4.95
C ALA A 87 -6.85 -9.15 5.74
N ARG A 88 -5.90 -8.97 6.68
CA ARG A 88 -5.77 -7.75 7.47
C ARG A 88 -5.24 -6.62 6.61
N GLU A 89 -4.17 -6.83 5.85
CA GLU A 89 -3.62 -5.83 4.93
C GLU A 89 -4.66 -5.36 3.92
N ARG A 90 -5.35 -6.30 3.26
CA ARG A 90 -6.44 -6.02 2.32
C ARG A 90 -7.56 -5.19 2.95
N ALA A 91 -7.97 -5.51 4.17
CA ALA A 91 -9.04 -4.78 4.86
C ALA A 91 -8.63 -3.37 5.31
N HIS A 92 -7.34 -3.15 5.57
CA HIS A 92 -6.82 -1.85 6.03
C HIS A 92 -6.38 -0.94 4.89
N ALA A 93 -6.07 -1.48 3.71
CA ALA A 93 -5.54 -0.74 2.58
C ALA A 93 -6.40 0.45 2.13
N PRO A 94 -7.74 0.34 1.98
CA PRO A 94 -8.57 1.49 1.57
C PRO A 94 -8.52 2.64 2.59
N LYS A 95 -8.54 2.32 3.89
CA LYS A 95 -8.46 3.33 4.95
C LYS A 95 -7.09 4.00 5.01
N LEU A 96 -6.03 3.27 4.64
CA LEU A 96 -4.69 3.86 4.52
C LEU A 96 -4.64 4.80 3.31
N ALA A 97 -5.20 4.37 2.17
CA ALA A 97 -5.29 5.18 0.97
C ALA A 97 -6.00 6.52 1.21
N ASP A 98 -7.15 6.52 1.90
CA ASP A 98 -7.86 7.76 2.28
C ASP A 98 -6.94 8.71 3.08
N LYS A 99 -6.22 8.17 4.07
CA LYS A 99 -5.28 8.96 4.89
C LYS A 99 -4.11 9.50 4.08
N PHE A 100 -3.64 8.77 3.07
CA PHE A 100 -2.61 9.24 2.16
C PHE A 100 -3.09 10.44 1.34
N VAL A 101 -4.32 10.39 0.82
CA VAL A 101 -4.94 11.51 0.09
C VAL A 101 -5.11 12.74 0.99
N GLU A 102 -5.64 12.57 2.21
CA GLU A 102 -5.78 13.67 3.18
C GLU A 102 -4.43 14.30 3.53
N ARG A 103 -3.42 13.46 3.79
CA ARG A 103 -2.05 13.89 4.12
C ARG A 103 -1.44 14.65 2.95
N SER A 104 -1.54 14.12 1.73
CA SER A 104 -0.95 14.75 0.55
C SER A 104 -1.61 16.09 0.26
N ALA A 105 -2.94 16.18 0.35
CA ALA A 105 -3.67 17.44 0.23
C ALA A 105 -3.20 18.49 1.25
N ALA A 106 -3.03 18.08 2.51
CA ALA A 106 -2.60 18.98 3.58
C ALA A 106 -1.15 19.48 3.45
N THR A 107 -0.22 18.67 2.93
CA THR A 107 1.20 19.03 2.85
C THR A 107 1.59 19.69 1.53
N THR A 108 0.88 19.38 0.45
CA THR A 108 1.25 19.83 -0.90
C THR A 108 0.24 20.78 -1.54
N GLY A 109 -0.91 21.01 -0.89
CA GLY A 109 -2.00 21.82 -1.44
C GLY A 109 -2.76 21.15 -2.60
N ARG A 110 -2.54 19.85 -2.83
CA ARG A 110 -3.27 19.04 -3.82
C ARG A 110 -4.75 18.90 -3.44
N SER A 111 -5.57 18.54 -4.43
CA SER A 111 -6.98 18.21 -4.19
C SER A 111 -7.10 17.03 -3.22
N ALA A 112 -8.04 17.12 -2.28
CA ALA A 112 -8.42 15.98 -1.43
C ALA A 112 -9.36 14.99 -2.15
N GLN A 113 -9.78 15.29 -3.39
CA GLN A 113 -10.69 14.47 -4.19
C GLN A 113 -9.94 13.66 -5.26
N VAL A 114 -8.86 12.98 -4.85
CA VAL A 114 -8.11 12.09 -5.74
C VAL A 114 -8.81 10.73 -5.80
N PRO A 115 -9.11 10.18 -6.99
CA PRO A 115 -9.67 8.83 -7.11
C PRO A 115 -8.70 7.77 -6.58
N ILE A 116 -9.24 6.83 -5.82
CA ILE A 116 -8.51 5.65 -5.33
C ILE A 116 -8.88 4.46 -6.21
N MET A 117 -7.89 3.82 -6.82
CA MET A 117 -8.09 2.66 -7.70
C MET A 117 -7.43 1.42 -7.09
N GLN A 118 -8.23 0.38 -6.81
CA GLN A 118 -7.70 -0.91 -6.39
C GLN A 118 -7.29 -1.74 -7.61
N ILE A 119 -6.11 -2.34 -7.55
CA ILE A 119 -5.54 -3.19 -8.61
C ILE A 119 -5.11 -4.49 -7.96
N ASP A 120 -5.55 -5.63 -8.51
CA ASP A 120 -5.07 -6.94 -8.08
C ASP A 120 -3.83 -7.34 -8.88
N ALA A 121 -2.87 -7.99 -8.22
CA ALA A 121 -1.68 -8.53 -8.87
C ALA A 121 -2.05 -9.39 -10.09
N GLY A 122 -1.31 -9.20 -11.20
CA GLY A 122 -1.57 -9.87 -12.48
C GLY A 122 -2.67 -9.23 -13.32
N HIS A 123 -3.37 -8.22 -12.80
CA HIS A 123 -4.44 -7.49 -13.51
C HIS A 123 -4.10 -6.00 -13.63
N GLU A 124 -2.80 -5.68 -13.72
CA GLU A 124 -2.34 -4.30 -13.78
C GLU A 124 -2.75 -3.63 -15.10
N PRO A 125 -3.44 -2.49 -15.04
CA PRO A 125 -3.87 -1.77 -16.23
C PRO A 125 -2.73 -0.92 -16.83
N PRO A 126 -2.75 -0.60 -18.14
CA PRO A 126 -1.64 0.08 -18.81
C PRO A 126 -1.17 1.39 -18.16
N HIS A 127 -2.09 2.21 -17.66
CA HIS A 127 -1.77 3.47 -16.97
C HIS A 127 -1.05 3.29 -15.62
N PHE A 128 -1.20 2.14 -14.96
CA PHE A 128 -0.43 1.82 -13.76
C PHE A 128 0.99 1.38 -14.16
N LYS A 129 1.09 0.48 -15.15
CA LYS A 129 2.37 -0.03 -15.67
C LYS A 129 3.28 1.09 -16.15
N ALA A 130 2.70 2.14 -16.76
CA ALA A 130 3.43 3.31 -17.26
C ALA A 130 4.12 4.16 -16.16
N LEU A 131 3.78 3.95 -14.88
CA LEU A 131 4.44 4.63 -13.75
C LEU A 131 5.75 3.96 -13.34
N PHE A 132 6.06 2.78 -13.89
CA PHE A 132 7.29 2.05 -13.60
C PHE A 132 8.21 2.12 -14.81
N HIS A 133 9.50 2.37 -14.57
CA HIS A 133 10.50 2.30 -15.64
C HIS A 133 10.72 0.86 -16.07
N GLY A 134 10.49 0.57 -17.36
CA GLY A 134 10.82 -0.73 -17.95
C GLY A 134 9.95 -1.90 -17.51
N TRP A 135 8.65 -1.66 -17.27
CA TRP A 135 7.68 -2.72 -16.95
C TRP A 135 7.74 -3.90 -17.95
N SER A 136 7.69 -5.13 -17.44
CA SER A 136 7.65 -6.38 -18.21
C SER A 136 6.49 -7.26 -17.76
N ASP A 137 5.62 -7.64 -18.70
CA ASP A 137 4.49 -8.53 -18.41
C ASP A 137 4.94 -9.97 -18.16
N GLU A 138 6.09 -10.37 -18.70
CA GLU A 138 6.70 -11.68 -18.44
C GLU A 138 7.07 -11.84 -16.96
N LYS A 139 7.58 -10.77 -16.33
CA LYS A 139 7.90 -10.77 -14.89
C LYS A 139 6.63 -10.95 -14.06
N THR A 140 5.56 -10.24 -14.37
CA THR A 140 4.28 -10.41 -13.68
C THR A 140 3.79 -11.86 -13.77
N ALA A 141 3.84 -12.47 -14.95
CA ALA A 141 3.45 -13.86 -15.15
C ALA A 141 4.36 -14.87 -14.40
N ALA A 142 5.64 -14.53 -14.17
CA ALA A 142 6.56 -15.36 -13.39
C ALA A 142 6.35 -15.23 -11.87
N THR A 143 5.86 -14.07 -11.41
CA THR A 143 5.65 -13.80 -9.97
C THR A 143 4.24 -14.17 -9.51
N TYR A 144 3.28 -14.21 -10.43
CA TYR A 144 1.90 -14.61 -10.21
C TYR A 144 1.59 -15.90 -10.98
N ASP A 145 1.57 -17.04 -10.28
CA ASP A 145 1.03 -18.29 -10.82
C ASP A 145 -0.47 -18.43 -10.45
N PRO A 146 -1.40 -18.37 -11.43
CA PRO A 146 -2.83 -18.56 -11.19
C PRO A 146 -3.17 -19.91 -10.53
N TYR A 147 -2.31 -20.93 -10.67
CA TYR A 147 -2.48 -22.22 -10.00
C TYR A 147 -2.20 -22.13 -8.50
N GLU A 148 -1.14 -21.43 -8.10
CA GLU A 148 -0.83 -21.22 -6.67
C GLU A 148 -1.96 -20.48 -5.97
N GLU A 149 -2.53 -19.46 -6.60
CA GLU A 149 -3.69 -18.73 -6.05
C GLU A 149 -4.90 -19.65 -5.89
N ARG A 150 -5.21 -20.48 -6.89
CA ARG A 150 -6.30 -21.46 -6.81
C ARG A 150 -6.10 -22.46 -5.67
N LEU A 151 -4.87 -22.92 -5.45
CA LEU A 151 -4.53 -23.79 -4.32
C LEU A 151 -4.71 -23.08 -2.98
N ARG A 152 -4.28 -21.82 -2.86
CA ARG A 152 -4.46 -20.99 -1.64
C ARG A 152 -5.94 -20.79 -1.33
N VAL A 153 -6.75 -20.43 -2.32
CA VAL A 153 -8.20 -20.27 -2.14
C VAL A 153 -8.86 -21.59 -1.74
N ALA A 154 -8.49 -22.70 -2.39
CA ALA A 154 -9.04 -24.02 -2.08
C ALA A 154 -8.66 -24.48 -0.67
N SER A 155 -7.43 -24.24 -0.22
CA SER A 155 -6.96 -24.61 1.12
C SER A 155 -7.62 -23.78 2.21
N ALA A 156 -7.80 -22.47 2.00
CA ALA A 156 -8.53 -21.58 2.92
C ALA A 156 -10.00 -22.01 3.08
N ARG A 157 -10.67 -22.39 1.99
CA ARG A 157 -12.05 -22.93 2.03
C ARG A 157 -12.15 -24.22 2.85
N ARG A 158 -11.18 -25.13 2.71
CA ARG A 158 -11.11 -26.38 3.49
C ARG A 158 -10.87 -26.09 4.98
N ALA A 159 -9.97 -25.18 5.30
CA ALA A 159 -9.68 -24.78 6.68
C ALA A 159 -10.92 -24.15 7.37
N GLY A 160 -11.61 -23.25 6.68
CA GLY A 160 -12.85 -22.62 7.19
C GLY A 160 -14.02 -23.60 7.35
N ALA A 161 -14.12 -24.62 6.48
CA ALA A 161 -15.11 -25.69 6.63
C ALA A 161 -14.81 -26.58 7.84
N ARG A 162 -13.53 -26.89 8.10
CA ARG A 162 -13.11 -27.68 9.27
C ARG A 162 -13.35 -26.95 10.59
N ALA A 163 -13.12 -25.63 10.64
CA ALA A 163 -13.40 -24.81 11.82
C ALA A 163 -14.89 -24.80 12.20
N ARG A 164 -15.80 -24.81 11.21
CA ARG A 164 -17.26 -24.82 11.44
C ARG A 164 -17.84 -26.14 11.94
N MET A 165 -17.14 -27.27 11.74
CA MET A 165 -17.60 -28.58 12.25
C MET A 165 -17.14 -28.88 13.69
N GLY A 166 -16.22 -28.08 14.25
CA GLY A 166 -15.67 -28.30 15.60
C GLY A 166 -16.53 -27.79 16.76
N ASP A 167 -17.58 -27.01 16.47
CA ASP A 167 -18.36 -26.29 17.50
C ASP A 167 -19.78 -26.86 17.63
N ARG A 168 -19.88 -28.18 17.84
CA ARG A 168 -21.16 -28.84 18.13
C ARG A 168 -21.35 -28.83 19.65
N PRO A 169 -22.28 -28.05 20.22
CA PRO A 169 -22.52 -28.08 21.66
C PRO A 169 -23.02 -29.48 22.05
N THR A 170 -22.25 -30.16 22.92
CA THR A 170 -22.70 -31.41 23.55
C THR A 170 -23.86 -31.08 24.47
N ALA A 171 -25.05 -31.60 24.15
CA ALA A 171 -26.23 -31.45 24.99
C ALA A 171 -25.96 -32.04 26.38
N PRO A 172 -26.46 -31.42 27.47
CA PRO A 172 -26.27 -31.95 28.81
C PRO A 172 -27.11 -33.22 29.00
N THR A 173 -26.46 -34.29 29.43
CA THR A 173 -27.12 -35.50 29.92
C THR A 173 -27.87 -35.15 31.21
N MET A 174 -29.20 -35.22 31.18
CA MET A 174 -30.02 -35.15 32.38
C MET A 174 -29.99 -36.53 33.07
N SER A 175 -29.55 -36.56 34.32
CA SER A 175 -29.73 -37.67 35.27
C SER A 175 -30.74 -37.28 36.33
#